data_AF-A0A437NFZ1-F1
#
_entry.id   AF-A0A437NFZ1-F1
#
_cell.length_a   1.000
_cell.length_b   1.000
_cell.length_c   1.000
_cell.angle_alpha   90.00
_cell.angle_beta   90.00
_cell.angle_gamma   90.00
#
_symmetry.space_group_name_H-M   'P 1'
#
loop_
_entity.id
_entity.type
_entity.pdbx_description
1 polymer ?
#
loop_
_entity_poly.entity_id
_entity_poly.type
_entity_poly.pdbx_seq_one_letter_code
_entity_poly.pdbx_strand_id
1 'polypeptide(L)'
;RLEAAGVTLQHLFMIAPAVMRLTVEFPLPQHCPITVVQPDADEVVAPQLVYEWSGSLSRPHELLKVAECGHFFHGKLTDLKDLLLPRLSN
;
A
#
# COMPACT_ATOMS: atom_id res chain seq x y z
N ARG A 1 7.34 -16.32 6.69
CA ARG A 1 6.70 -15.48 5.65
C ARG A 1 5.96 -16.41 4.70
N LEU A 2 4.76 -16.04 4.24
CA LEU A 2 3.89 -16.91 3.43
C LEU A 2 4.55 -17.37 2.13
N GLU A 3 5.17 -16.46 1.36
CA GLU A 3 5.93 -16.85 0.15
C GLU A 3 7.08 -17.82 0.45
N ALA A 4 7.83 -17.60 1.54
CA ALA A 4 8.92 -18.51 1.94
C ALA A 4 8.40 -19.89 2.39
N ALA A 5 7.11 -20.00 2.72
CA ALA A 5 6.44 -21.25 3.03
C ALA A 5 5.76 -21.88 1.78
N GLY A 6 6.03 -21.35 0.58
CA GLY A 6 5.47 -21.85 -0.68
C GLY A 6 4.02 -21.43 -0.93
N VAL A 7 3.49 -20.48 -0.15
CA VAL A 7 2.13 -19.96 -0.36
C VAL A 7 2.18 -18.87 -1.42
N THR A 8 1.48 -19.09 -2.53
CA THR A 8 1.28 -18.08 -3.57
C THR A 8 0.40 -16.96 -3.04
N LEU A 9 0.95 -15.74 -2.96
CA LEU A 9 0.18 -14.56 -2.62
C LEU A 9 -0.54 -14.06 -3.87
N GLN A 10 -1.84 -13.81 -3.74
CA GLN A 10 -2.64 -13.28 -4.85
C GLN A 10 -2.45 -11.78 -5.01
N HIS A 11 -2.39 -11.03 -3.90
CA HIS A 11 -2.26 -9.58 -3.91
C HIS A 11 -1.69 -9.07 -2.58
N LEU A 12 -0.92 -7.98 -2.62
CA LEU A 12 -0.47 -7.26 -1.44
C LEU A 12 -1.10 -5.87 -1.39
N PHE A 13 -1.88 -5.61 -0.32
CA PHE A 13 -2.41 -4.29 -0.04
C PHE A 13 -1.60 -3.63 1.07
N MET A 14 -1.14 -2.40 0.82
CA MET A 14 -0.35 -1.61 1.75
C MET A 14 -1.10 -0.31 2.05
N ILE A 15 -1.58 -0.16 3.28
CA ILE A 15 -2.37 1.01 3.70
C ILE A 15 -1.49 1.91 4.55
N ALA A 16 -1.28 3.16 4.11
CA ALA A 16 -0.40 4.14 4.70
C ALA A 16 0.97 3.54 5.14
N PRO A 17 1.70 2.87 4.23
CA PRO A 17 2.89 2.13 4.62
C PRO A 17 4.00 3.07 5.10
N ALA A 18 4.61 2.74 6.24
CA ALA A 18 5.82 3.40 6.71
C ALA A 18 7.03 2.98 5.86
N VAL A 19 7.10 3.48 4.62
CA VAL A 19 8.12 3.10 3.61
C VAL A 19 9.56 3.29 4.07
N MET A 20 9.80 4.20 5.01
CA MET A 20 11.10 4.43 5.64
C MET A 20 11.64 3.19 6.38
N ARG A 21 10.76 2.26 6.76
CA ARG A 21 11.12 1.00 7.43
C ARG A 21 11.21 -0.19 6.49
N LEU A 22 10.81 -0.02 5.23
CA LEU A 22 10.90 -1.06 4.20
C LEU A 22 12.32 -1.08 3.64
N THR A 23 13.22 -1.69 4.38
CA THR A 23 14.63 -1.85 3.99
C THR A 23 14.85 -3.19 3.29
N VAL A 24 16.08 -3.43 2.83
CA VAL A 24 16.52 -4.71 2.23
C VAL A 24 16.31 -5.90 3.16
N GLU A 25 16.25 -5.66 4.48
CA GLU A 25 15.96 -6.68 5.51
C GLU A 25 14.47 -7.08 5.53
N PHE A 26 13.60 -6.21 5.00
CA PHE A 26 12.17 -6.43 4.87
C PHE A 26 11.72 -6.40 3.41
N PRO A 27 12.17 -7.36 2.57
CA PRO A 27 11.83 -7.36 1.16
C PRO A 27 10.33 -7.57 0.97
N LEU A 28 9.76 -6.89 -0.03
CA LEU A 28 8.38 -7.08 -0.44
C LEU A 28 8.21 -8.42 -1.16
N PRO A 29 7.01 -9.00 -1.11
CA PRO A 29 6.65 -10.14 -1.93
C PRO A 29 6.90 -9.94 -3.41
N GLN A 30 7.56 -10.87 -4.10
CA GLN A 30 8.02 -10.65 -5.47
C GLN A 30 7.00 -11.06 -6.52
N HIS A 31 6.12 -12.02 -6.22
CA HIS A 31 5.31 -12.68 -7.24
C HIS A 31 3.82 -12.28 -7.23
N CYS A 32 3.46 -11.18 -6.56
CA CYS A 32 2.07 -10.72 -6.51
C CYS A 32 1.92 -9.25 -6.93
N PRO A 33 0.78 -8.82 -7.48
CA PRO A 33 0.44 -7.41 -7.60
C PRO A 33 0.48 -6.69 -6.24
N ILE A 34 0.82 -5.41 -6.27
CA ILE A 34 0.83 -4.52 -5.10
C ILE A 34 -0.12 -3.37 -5.35
N THR A 35 -0.97 -3.08 -4.37
CA THR A 35 -1.71 -1.82 -4.27
C THR A 35 -1.28 -1.09 -3.02
N VAL A 36 -0.81 0.14 -3.21
CA VAL A 36 -0.42 1.07 -2.15
C VAL A 36 -1.52 2.11 -2.02
N VAL A 37 -2.04 2.30 -0.83
CA VAL A 37 -3.04 3.32 -0.52
C VAL A 37 -2.42 4.32 0.44
N GLN A 38 -2.33 5.57 0.02
CA GLN A 38 -1.73 6.65 0.81
C GLN A 38 -2.74 7.80 0.99
N PRO A 39 -3.06 8.20 2.23
CA PRO A 39 -3.78 9.44 2.48
C PRO A 39 -2.92 10.66 2.11
N ASP A 40 -3.52 11.67 1.46
CA ASP A 40 -2.82 12.91 1.08
C ASP A 40 -2.56 13.84 2.28
N ALA A 41 -3.33 13.71 3.37
CA ALA A 41 -3.16 14.49 4.59
C ALA A 41 -2.60 13.63 5.75
N ASP A 42 -1.83 12.59 5.42
CA ASP A 42 -1.18 11.75 6.41
C ASP A 42 -0.14 12.54 7.23
N GLU A 43 -0.42 12.68 8.52
CA GLU A 43 0.42 13.38 9.50
C GLU A 43 1.50 12.48 10.14
N VAL A 44 1.40 11.17 9.96
CA VAL A 44 2.30 10.17 10.56
C VAL A 44 3.37 9.75 9.55
N VAL A 45 2.96 9.51 8.30
CA VAL A 45 3.84 9.14 7.19
C VAL A 45 3.68 10.17 6.09
N ALA A 46 4.75 10.92 5.79
CA ALA A 46 4.72 11.93 4.74
C ALA A 46 4.35 11.29 3.38
N PRO A 47 3.26 11.71 2.72
CA PRO A 47 2.79 11.10 1.47
C PRO A 47 3.85 11.15 0.37
N GLN A 48 4.62 12.23 0.34
CA GLN A 48 5.73 12.43 -0.61
C GLN A 48 6.76 11.29 -0.55
N LEU A 49 7.11 10.81 0.65
CA LEU A 49 8.04 9.68 0.80
C LEU A 49 7.47 8.40 0.20
N VAL A 50 6.17 8.18 0.37
CA VAL A 50 5.48 7.01 -0.20
C VAL A 50 5.42 7.14 -1.72
N TYR A 51 5.20 8.33 -2.27
CA TYR A 51 5.20 8.57 -3.71
C TYR A 51 6.57 8.36 -4.35
N GLU A 52 7.62 8.84 -3.71
CA GLU A 52 9.00 8.63 -4.16
C GLU A 52 9.38 7.14 -4.09
N TRP A 53 9.07 6.48 -2.98
CA TRP A 53 9.29 5.04 -2.84
C TRP A 53 8.51 4.24 -3.89
N SER A 54 7.23 4.56 -4.08
CA SER A 54 6.36 3.95 -5.09
C SER A 54 6.97 4.15 -6.49
N GLY A 55 7.40 5.36 -6.83
CA GLY A 55 8.08 5.64 -8.11
C GLY A 55 9.42 4.91 -8.29
N SER A 56 10.11 4.56 -7.20
CA SER A 56 11.36 3.79 -7.24
C SER A 56 11.16 2.28 -7.48
N LEU A 57 9.93 1.78 -7.32
CA LEU A 57 9.63 0.37 -7.55
C LEU A 57 9.69 0.04 -9.05
N SER A 58 10.63 -0.81 -9.46
CA SER A 58 10.79 -1.24 -10.87
C SER A 58 9.66 -2.14 -11.40
N ARG A 59 8.64 -2.41 -10.60
CA ARG A 59 7.55 -3.35 -10.91
C ARG A 59 6.22 -2.61 -11.06
N PRO A 60 5.29 -3.12 -11.88
CA PRO A 60 3.95 -2.58 -11.94
C PRO A 60 3.29 -2.70 -10.56
N HIS A 61 2.77 -1.59 -10.08
CA HIS A 61 2.03 -1.48 -8.85
C HIS A 61 0.99 -0.36 -9.02
N GLU A 62 -0.01 -0.39 -8.16
CA GLU A 62 -1.05 0.63 -8.13
C GLU A 62 -0.85 1.53 -6.93
N LEU A 63 -0.90 2.85 -7.15
CA LEU A 63 -0.85 3.86 -6.09
C LEU A 63 -2.18 4.61 -6.05
N LEU A 64 -2.90 4.47 -4.95
CA LEU A 64 -4.17 5.14 -4.70
C LEU A 64 -3.96 6.24 -3.67
N LYS A 65 -4.30 7.47 -4.07
CA LYS A 65 -4.22 8.65 -3.21
C LYS A 65 -5.60 8.96 -2.67
N VAL A 66 -5.72 9.09 -1.36
CA VAL A 66 -7.00 9.39 -0.70
C VAL A 66 -6.96 10.82 -0.19
N ALA A 67 -7.68 11.69 -0.89
CA ALA A 67 -7.80 13.10 -0.54
C ALA A 67 -8.55 13.30 0.79
N GLU A 68 -8.27 14.40 1.48
CA GLU A 68 -8.97 14.83 2.71
C GLU A 68 -8.98 13.77 3.82
N CYS A 69 -7.89 13.01 3.90
CA CYS A 69 -7.77 11.85 4.78
C CYS A 69 -6.41 11.85 5.48
N GLY A 70 -6.43 11.68 6.80
CA GLY A 70 -5.23 11.44 7.60
C GLY A 70 -4.87 9.96 7.71
N HIS A 71 -3.82 9.65 8.47
CA HIS A 71 -3.28 8.28 8.62
C HIS A 71 -4.33 7.23 9.02
N PHE A 72 -5.27 7.61 9.90
CA PHE A 72 -6.26 6.71 10.48
C PHE A 72 -7.54 6.55 9.65
N PHE A 73 -7.68 7.27 8.54
CA PHE A 73 -8.90 7.25 7.72
C PHE A 73 -10.18 7.57 8.53
N HIS A 74 -10.09 8.47 9.51
CA HIS A 74 -11.24 8.90 10.32
C HIS A 74 -12.38 9.40 9.43
N GLY A 75 -13.56 8.76 9.53
CA GLY A 75 -14.73 9.09 8.70
C GLY A 75 -14.64 8.66 7.24
N LYS A 76 -13.55 8.01 6.81
CA LYS A 76 -13.25 7.61 5.43
C LYS A 76 -13.10 6.09 5.26
N LEU A 77 -13.42 5.30 6.29
CA LEU A 77 -13.32 3.83 6.22
C LEU A 77 -14.28 3.21 5.19
N THR A 78 -15.47 3.79 4.99
CA THR A 78 -16.40 3.35 3.94
C THR A 78 -15.80 3.63 2.56
N ASP A 79 -15.27 4.83 2.34
CA ASP A 79 -14.60 5.21 1.09
C ASP A 79 -13.40 4.29 0.81
N LEU A 80 -12.59 4.00 1.83
CA LEU A 80 -11.48 3.05 1.73
C LEU A 80 -11.96 1.64 1.37
N LYS A 81 -13.05 1.17 1.97
CA LYS A 81 -13.65 -0.13 1.64
C LYS A 81 -14.11 -0.16 0.19
N ASP A 82 -14.85 0.84 -0.26
CA ASP A 82 -15.36 0.91 -1.63
C ASP A 82 -14.23 1.03 -2.66
N LEU A 83 -13.12 1.65 -2.27
CA LEU A 83 -11.90 1.69 -3.07
C LEU A 83 -11.23 0.31 -3.16
N LEU A 84 -11.19 -0.47 -2.08
CA LEU A 84 -10.53 -1.77 -2.05
C LEU A 84 -11.38 -2.92 -2.60
N LEU A 85 -12.71 -2.87 -2.45
CA LEU A 85 -13.63 -3.96 -2.80
C LEU A 85 -13.47 -4.46 -4.25
N PRO A 86 -13.38 -3.58 -5.27
CA PRO A 86 -13.19 -4.00 -6.67
C PRO A 86 -11.86 -4.71 -6.90
N ARG A 87 -10.86 -4.45 -6.05
CA ARG A 87 -9.49 -5.00 -6.16
C ARG A 87 -9.33 -6.32 -5.41
N LEU A 88 -10.23 -6.61 -4.46
CA LEU A 88 -10.27 -7.86 -3.71
C LEU A 88 -11.03 -8.99 -4.42
N SER A 89 -11.82 -8.67 -5.44
CA SER A 89 -12.78 -9.59 -6.06
C SER A 89 -12.24 -10.28 -7.33
N ASN A 90 -10.91 -10.39 -7.47
CA ASN A 90 -10.23 -10.89 -8.67
C ASN A 90 -9.50 -12.20 -8.41
#